data_AF-A0A286EVR5-F1
#
_entry.id   AF-A0A286EVR5-F1
#
_cell.length_a   1.000
_cell.length_b   1.000
_cell.length_c   1.000
_cell.angle_alpha   90.00
_cell.angle_beta   90.00
_cell.angle_gamma   90.00
#
_symmetry.space_group_name_H-M   'P 1'
#
loop_
_entity.id
_entity.type
_entity.pdbx_description
1 polymer ?
#
loop_
_entity_poly.entity_id
_entity_poly.type
_entity_poly.pdbx_seq_one_letter_code
_entity_poly.pdbx_strand_id
1 'polypeptide(L)' 'MIDHGHQLAGEVAVRIAAQRLYDAECALHIAHQTHVDPWIAAANDKLHEADIEYQHAVAESGSSLNRAS' A
#
# COMPACT_ATOMS: atom_id res chain seq x y z
N MET A 1 -15.31 -20.96 -16.61
CA MET A 1 -14.96 -19.71 -17.31
C MET A 1 -14.20 -18.89 -16.28
N ILE A 2 -12.88 -18.84 -16.35
CA ILE A 2 -12.04 -18.23 -15.30
C ILE A 2 -12.18 -16.70 -15.39
N ASP A 3 -12.49 -16.06 -14.28
CA ASP A 3 -12.69 -14.61 -14.17
C ASP A 3 -11.34 -13.88 -14.21
N HIS A 4 -10.87 -13.55 -15.41
CA HIS A 4 -9.62 -12.82 -15.61
C HIS A 4 -9.77 -11.31 -15.30
N GLY A 5 -11.00 -10.79 -15.23
CA GLY A 5 -11.27 -9.38 -14.95
C GLY A 5 -11.02 -9.01 -13.49
N HIS A 6 -11.41 -9.88 -12.56
CA HIS A 6 -11.21 -9.69 -11.12
C HIS A 6 -9.74 -9.87 -10.71
N GLN A 7 -9.02 -10.79 -11.35
CA GLN A 7 -7.58 -11.01 -11.12
C GLN A 7 -6.75 -9.76 -11.46
N LEU A 8 -6.99 -9.15 -12.63
CA LEU A 8 -6.28 -7.94 -13.06
C LEU A 8 -6.59 -6.75 -12.15
N ALA A 9 -7.80 -6.65 -11.61
CA ALA A 9 -8.16 -5.60 -10.66
C ALA A 9 -7.38 -5.72 -9.34
N GLY A 10 -7.20 -6.94 -8.82
CA GLY A 10 -6.41 -7.20 -7.61
C GLY A 10 -4.93 -6.84 -7.78
N GLU A 11 -4.31 -7.25 -8.89
CA GLU A 11 -2.91 -6.91 -9.20
C GLU A 11 -2.71 -5.39 -9.35
N VAL A 12 -3.67 -4.70 -9.99
CA VAL A 12 -3.64 -3.24 -10.12
C VAL A 12 -3.77 -2.56 -8.76
N ALA A 13 -4.66 -3.04 -7.88
CA ALA A 13 -4.84 -2.51 -6.53
C ALA A 13 -3.55 -2.66 -5.70
N VAL A 14 -2.93 -3.85 -5.72
CA VAL A 14 -1.65 -4.11 -5.04
C VAL A 14 -0.56 -3.17 -5.55
N ARG A 15 -0.47 -2.96 -6.87
CA ARG A 15 0.54 -2.06 -7.45
C ARG A 15 0.33 -0.60 -7.04
N ILE A 16 -0.93 -0.13 -6.99
CA ILE A 16 -1.24 1.23 -6.53
C ILE A 16 -0.88 1.39 -5.05
N ALA A 17 -1.25 0.42 -4.19
CA ALA A 17 -0.93 0.47 -2.77
C ALA A 17 0.58 0.41 -2.52
N ALA A 18 1.33 -0.41 -3.28
CA ALA A 18 2.78 -0.47 -3.22
C ALA A 18 3.44 0.87 -3.58
N GLN A 19 2.93 1.57 -4.60
CA GLN A 19 3.42 2.90 -4.95
C GLN A 19 3.18 3.90 -3.82
N ARG A 20 2.00 3.87 -3.19
CA ARG A 20 1.70 4.77 -2.06
C ARG A 20 2.57 4.49 -0.85
N LEU A 21 2.87 3.22 -0.57
CA LEU A 21 3.80 2.83 0.48
C LEU A 21 5.19 3.40 0.22
N TYR A 22 5.71 3.23 -1.00
CA TYR A 22 7.00 3.80 -1.40
C TYR A 22 7.04 5.34 -1.29
N ASP A 23 5.98 6.01 -1.73
CA ASP A 23 5.88 7.48 -1.65
C ASP A 23 5.87 7.95 -0.18
N ALA A 24 5.20 7.22 0.70
CA ALA A 24 5.16 7.51 2.14
C ALA A 24 6.52 7.28 2.82
N GLU A 25 7.26 6.24 2.46
CA GLU A 25 8.64 6.02 2.92
C GLU A 25 9.55 7.17 2.50
N CYS A 26 9.43 7.63 1.25
CA CYS A 26 10.17 8.78 0.74
C CYS A 26 9.82 10.06 1.51
N ALA A 27 8.53 10.28 1.80
CA ALA A 27 8.08 11.42 2.59
C ALA A 27 8.64 11.40 4.02
N LEU A 28 8.65 10.23 4.69
CA LEU A 28 9.25 10.08 6.01
C LEU A 28 10.75 10.33 5.99
N HIS A 29 11.46 9.80 4.98
CA HIS A 29 12.87 10.07 4.81
C HIS A 29 13.16 11.58 4.71
N ILE A 30 12.39 12.30 3.89
CA ILE A 30 12.51 13.76 3.75
C ILE A 30 12.19 14.46 5.07
N ALA A 31 11.12 14.07 5.77
CA ALA A 31 10.76 14.66 7.07
C ALA A 31 11.87 14.48 8.12
N HIS A 32 12.56 13.33 8.15
CA HIS A 32 13.72 13.15 9.01
C HIS A 32 14.86 14.12 8.69
N GLN A 33 15.08 14.47 7.42
CA GLN A 33 16.11 15.46 7.04
C GLN A 33 15.79 16.88 7.53
N THR A 34 14.51 17.19 7.81
CA THR A 34 14.14 18.52 8.30
C THR A 34 14.28 18.66 9.81
N HIS A 35 14.38 17.55 10.56
CA HIS A 35 14.37 17.55 12.04
C HIS A 35 13.17 18.28 12.67
N VAL A 36 12.04 18.35 11.96
CA VAL A 36 10.80 18.94 12.48
C VAL A 36 9.91 17.83 13.01
N ASP A 37 9.90 17.63 14.34
CA ASP A 37 9.20 16.51 14.98
C ASP A 37 7.72 16.38 14.56
N PRO A 38 6.92 17.46 14.45
CA PRO A 38 5.55 17.34 13.96
C PRO A 38 5.44 16.78 12.53
N TRP A 39 6.41 17.07 11.66
CA TRP A 39 6.41 16.57 10.28
C TRP A 39 6.83 15.10 10.23
N ILE A 40 7.79 14.72 11.07
CA ILE A 40 8.21 13.32 11.24
C ILE A 40 7.06 12.47 11.76
N ALA A 41 6.32 12.97 12.76
CA ALA A 41 5.15 12.28 13.29
C ALA A 41 4.06 12.11 12.22
N ALA A 42 3.71 13.20 11.51
CA ALA A 42 2.72 13.15 10.44
C ALA A 42 3.12 12.20 9.28
N ALA A 43 4.40 12.15 8.93
CA ALA A 43 4.89 11.24 7.89
C ALA A 43 4.91 9.77 8.36
N ASN A 44 5.22 9.50 9.63
CA ASN A 44 5.08 8.15 10.20
C ASN A 44 3.63 7.67 10.20
N ASP A 45 2.69 8.54 10.58
CA ASP A 45 1.25 8.20 10.54
C ASP A 45 0.82 7.84 9.12
N LYS A 46 1.27 8.61 8.12
CA LYS A 46 0.98 8.34 6.71
C LYS A 46 1.63 7.05 6.19
N LEU A 47 2.84 6.73 6.65
CA LEU A 47 3.49 5.46 6.33
C LEU A 47 2.70 4.29 6.91
N HIS A 48 2.22 4.41 8.15
CA HIS A 48 1.42 3.37 8.78
C HIS A 48 0.08 3.14 8.05
N GLU A 49 -0.61 4.23 7.65
CA GLU A 49 -1.83 4.13 6.83
C GLU A 49 -1.58 3.42 5.50
N ALA A 50 -0.46 3.73 4.81
CA ALA A 50 -0.12 3.12 3.53
C ALA A 50 0.26 1.64 3.66
N ASP A 51 0.94 1.25 4.75
CA ASP A 51 1.25 -0.16 5.05
C ASP A 51 -0.03 -0.98 5.27
N ILE A 52 -0.98 -0.44 6.04
CA ILE A 52 -2.31 -1.05 6.22
C ILE A 52 -3.01 -1.22 4.86
N GLU A 53 -3.07 -0.17 4.04
CA GLU A 53 -3.69 -0.25 2.71
C GLU A 53 -3.05 -1.33 1.82
N TYR A 54 -1.71 -1.42 1.83
CA TYR A 54 -0.98 -2.44 1.08
C TYR A 54 -1.29 -3.86 1.56
N GLN A 55 -1.30 -4.09 2.88
CA GLN A 55 -1.64 -5.39 3.46
C GLN A 55 -3.08 -5.81 3.09
N HIS A 56 -4.02 -4.87 3.12
CA HIS A 56 -5.40 -5.11 2.68
C HIS A 56 -5.47 -5.48 1.20
N ALA A 57 -4.80 -4.73 0.32
CA ALA A 57 -4.78 -5.02 -1.12
C ALA A 57 -4.18 -6.41 -1.43
N VAL A 58 -3.11 -6.79 -0.73
CA VAL A 58 -2.49 -8.12 -0.86
C VAL A 58 -3.44 -9.23 -0.37
N ALA A 59 -4.11 -9.02 0.76
CA ALA A 59 -5.07 -9.99 1.29
C ALA A 59 -6.27 -10.18 0.34
N GLU A 60 -6.80 -9.09 -0.23
CA GLU A 60 -7.90 -9.13 -1.18
C GLU A 60 -7.49 -9.83 -2.49
N SER A 61 -6.31 -9.51 -3.02
CA SER A 61 -5.76 -10.18 -4.21
C SER A 61 -5.51 -11.67 -3.96
N GLY A 62 -4.97 -12.05 -2.79
CA GLY A 62 -4.75 -13.44 -2.39
C GLY A 62 -6.05 -14.22 -2.17
N SER A 63 -7.06 -13.57 -1.59
CA SER A 63 -8.39 -14.16 -1.40
C SER A 63 -9.13 -14.42 -2.72
N SER A 64 -8.84 -13.61 -3.74
CA SER A 64 -9.37 -13.78 -5.10
C SER A 64 -8.80 -15.03 -5.78
N LEU A 65 -7.51 -15.30 -5.57
CA LEU A 65 -6.83 -16.50 -6.06
C LEU A 65 -7.37 -17.79 -5.41
N ASN A 66 -7.58 -17.79 -4.09
CA ASN A 66 -8.02 -18.98 -3.35
C ASN A 66 -9.50 -19.34 -3.58
N ARG A 67 -10.34 -18.38 -4.02
CA ARG A 67 -11.78 -18.61 -4.30
C ARG A 67 -12.05 -19.18 -5.69
N ALA A 68 -11.04 -19.20 -6.57
CA ALA A 68 -11.13 -19.66 -7.96
C ALA A 68 -10.58 -21.09 -8.18
N SER A 69 -10.09 -21.75 -7.12
CA SER A 69 -9.60 -23.14 -7.11
C SER A 69 -10.63 -24.08 -6.46
#